data_AF-A0AAW0B7V2-F1
#
_entry.id   AF-A0AAW0B7V2-F1
#
_cell.length_a   1.000
_cell.length_b   1.000
_cell.length_c   1.000
_cell.angle_alpha   90.00
_cell.angle_beta   90.00
_cell.angle_gamma   90.00
#
_symmetry.space_group_name_H-M   'P 1'
#
loop_
_entity.id
_entity.type
_entity.pdbx_description
1 polymer ?
#
loop_
_entity_poly.entity_id
_entity_poly.type
_entity_poly.pdbx_seq_one_letter_code
_entity_poly.pdbx_strand_id
1 'polypeptide(L)'
;AIDNFLQSNQFEEVSKYQFGDEEWNALEVFKKILDVPHAFQQKLSAEKTPTLCNALPAFEAMIKKWEQMQDDFPEAASIIQKGIDKLNEYQDRIEDVPAYTLAMIVNPRIKLRWLSLHRPEKVEWAKQLLRTTLREYDDNTLASPTRPTYDTWADEILGIEAPAAEAGEDSIDDEIAAYLIDPRTGL
;
A
#
# COMPACT_ATOMS: atom_id res chain seq x y z
N ALA A 1 -10.84 -6.23 -40.52
CA ALA A 1 -11.90 -7.25 -40.37
C ALA A 1 -13.23 -6.60 -39.99
N ILE A 2 -13.25 -5.72 -38.98
CA ILE A 2 -14.44 -4.96 -38.58
C ILE A 2 -14.85 -3.94 -39.67
N ASP A 3 -13.89 -3.28 -40.33
CA ASP A 3 -14.21 -2.32 -41.40
C ASP A 3 -14.87 -2.97 -42.62
N ASN A 4 -14.39 -4.15 -43.02
CA ASN A 4 -15.01 -4.95 -44.10
C ASN A 4 -16.42 -5.44 -43.71
N PHE A 5 -16.71 -5.61 -42.42
CA PHE A 5 -18.02 -6.02 -41.92
C PHE A 5 -19.02 -4.85 -41.93
N LEU A 6 -18.58 -3.64 -41.55
CA LEU A 6 -19.39 -2.42 -41.55
C LEU A 6 -19.69 -1.87 -42.96
N GLN A 7 -18.82 -2.13 -43.94
CA GLN A 7 -19.02 -1.77 -45.35
C GLN A 7 -20.00 -2.70 -46.08
N SER A 8 -20.41 -3.82 -45.46
CA SER A 8 -21.42 -4.69 -46.04
C SER A 8 -22.82 -4.07 -45.86
N ASN A 9 -23.57 -3.92 -46.96
CA ASN A 9 -24.90 -3.28 -46.99
C ASN A 9 -26.00 -4.07 -46.22
N GLN A 10 -25.60 -5.07 -45.41
CA GLN A 10 -26.49 -5.91 -44.59
C GLN A 10 -26.72 -5.33 -43.19
N PHE A 11 -25.92 -4.36 -42.74
CA PHE A 11 -25.94 -3.84 -41.37
C PHE A 11 -25.89 -2.30 -41.33
N GLU A 12 -26.67 -1.64 -42.19
CA GLU A 12 -26.79 -0.17 -42.27
C GLU A 12 -27.21 0.46 -40.93
N GLU A 13 -27.89 -0.32 -40.08
CA GLU A 13 -28.29 0.11 -38.73
C GLU A 13 -27.13 0.12 -37.72
N VAL A 14 -26.00 -0.50 -38.02
CA VAL A 14 -24.83 -0.58 -37.13
C VAL A 14 -23.74 0.41 -37.56
N SER A 15 -23.70 0.76 -38.85
CA SER A 15 -22.75 1.75 -39.38
C SER A 15 -22.90 3.14 -38.75
N LYS A 16 -24.14 3.51 -38.33
CA LYS A 16 -24.40 4.76 -37.59
C LYS A 16 -23.74 4.84 -36.21
N TYR A 17 -23.21 3.73 -35.68
CA TYR A 17 -22.48 3.67 -34.41
C TYR A 17 -20.97 3.49 -34.61
N GLN A 18 -20.48 3.60 -35.85
CA GLN A 18 -19.05 3.56 -36.11
C GLN A 18 -18.41 4.83 -35.56
N PHE A 19 -17.46 4.65 -34.64
CA PHE A 19 -16.69 5.77 -34.13
C PHE A 19 -15.85 6.41 -35.23
N GLY A 20 -15.89 7.74 -35.27
CA GLY A 20 -14.94 8.54 -36.03
C GLY A 20 -13.56 8.53 -35.38
N ASP A 21 -12.56 9.07 -36.10
CA ASP A 21 -11.18 9.11 -35.62
C ASP A 21 -11.04 9.86 -34.28
N GLU A 22 -11.83 10.93 -34.08
CA GLU A 22 -11.85 11.69 -32.82
C GLU A 22 -12.39 10.86 -31.64
N GLU A 23 -13.42 10.05 -31.87
CA GLU A 23 -14.01 9.19 -30.84
C GLU A 23 -13.07 8.03 -30.47
N TRP A 24 -12.36 7.47 -31.46
CA TRP A 24 -11.29 6.50 -31.21
C TRP A 24 -10.13 7.10 -30.42
N ASN A 25 -9.73 8.34 -30.75
CA ASN A 25 -8.70 9.04 -29.98
C ASN A 25 -9.14 9.27 -28.53
N ALA A 26 -10.38 9.71 -28.31
CA ALA A 26 -10.93 9.86 -26.96
C ALA A 26 -10.95 8.52 -26.21
N LEU A 27 -11.30 7.42 -26.87
CA LEU A 27 -11.30 6.09 -26.26
C LEU A 27 -9.89 5.64 -25.84
N GLU A 28 -8.86 5.92 -26.64
CA GLU A 28 -7.46 5.64 -26.27
C GLU A 28 -7.01 6.49 -25.06
N VAL A 29 -7.47 7.74 -24.95
CA VAL A 29 -7.24 8.57 -23.75
C VAL A 29 -7.92 7.93 -22.52
N PHE A 30 -9.18 7.52 -22.63
CA PHE A 30 -9.89 6.85 -21.54
C PHE A 30 -9.22 5.55 -21.11
N LYS A 31 -8.74 4.76 -22.06
CA LYS A 31 -8.00 3.52 -21.78
C LYS A 31 -6.75 3.81 -20.96
N LYS A 32 -5.94 4.80 -21.35
CA LYS A 32 -4.76 5.22 -20.57
C LYS A 32 -5.12 5.67 -19.16
N ILE A 33 -6.23 6.41 -19.00
CA ILE A 33 -6.71 6.84 -17.67
C ILE A 33 -7.10 5.65 -16.81
N LEU A 34 -7.76 4.64 -17.40
CA LEU A 34 -8.22 3.42 -16.72
C LEU A 34 -7.10 2.39 -16.47
N ASP A 35 -5.99 2.45 -17.20
CA ASP A 35 -4.83 1.60 -16.94
C ASP A 35 -4.20 1.91 -15.56
N VAL A 36 -4.31 3.16 -15.08
CA VAL A 36 -3.81 3.56 -13.76
C VAL A 36 -4.54 2.86 -12.60
N PRO A 37 -5.88 2.93 -12.45
CA PRO A 37 -6.60 2.17 -11.43
C PRO A 37 -6.43 0.67 -11.61
N HIS A 38 -6.32 0.18 -12.84
CA HIS A 38 -6.05 -1.24 -13.08
C HIS A 38 -4.70 -1.67 -12.46
N ALA A 39 -3.63 -0.90 -12.69
CA ALA A 39 -2.32 -1.17 -12.09
C ALA A 39 -2.35 -1.08 -10.56
N PHE A 40 -3.07 -0.09 -10.01
CA PHE A 40 -3.30 0.04 -8.56
C PHE A 40 -4.00 -1.20 -7.99
N GLN A 41 -5.10 -1.65 -8.61
CA GLN A 41 -5.85 -2.82 -8.19
C GLN A 41 -5.00 -4.09 -8.26
N GLN A 42 -4.25 -4.29 -9.35
CA GLN A 42 -3.34 -5.45 -9.49
C GLN A 42 -2.30 -5.45 -8.37
N LYS A 43 -1.70 -4.30 -8.07
CA LYS A 43 -0.69 -4.19 -7.00
C LYS A 43 -1.25 -4.53 -5.63
N LEU A 44 -2.47 -4.10 -5.31
CA LEU A 44 -3.11 -4.39 -4.02
C LEU A 44 -3.83 -5.74 -3.97
N SER A 45 -4.04 -6.42 -5.10
CA SER A 45 -4.72 -7.73 -5.14
C SER A 45 -3.75 -8.90 -5.32
N ALA A 46 -2.54 -8.64 -5.83
CA ALA A 46 -1.55 -9.68 -6.13
C ALA A 46 -0.66 -10.06 -4.94
N GLU A 47 -0.65 -9.28 -3.86
CA GLU A 47 0.23 -9.54 -2.73
C GLU A 47 -0.33 -10.66 -1.83
N LYS A 48 0.51 -11.67 -1.56
CA LYS A 48 0.26 -12.71 -0.54
C LYS A 48 0.51 -12.21 0.90
N THR A 49 0.98 -10.97 1.04
CA THR A 49 1.33 -10.26 2.28
C THR A 49 0.29 -9.20 2.60
N PRO A 50 0.25 -8.63 3.83
CA PRO A 50 -0.74 -7.63 4.20
C PRO A 50 -0.66 -6.39 3.30
N THR A 51 -1.60 -6.26 2.36
CA THR A 51 -1.71 -5.16 1.38
C THR A 51 -1.99 -3.80 2.04
N LEU A 52 -2.43 -3.84 3.29
CA LEU A 52 -2.76 -2.69 4.10
C LEU A 52 -1.59 -1.72 4.27
N CYS A 53 -0.36 -2.23 4.36
CA CYS A 53 0.85 -1.39 4.49
C CYS A 53 1.19 -0.61 3.20
N ASN A 54 0.65 -1.03 2.06
CA ASN A 54 0.90 -0.41 0.75
C ASN A 54 -0.25 0.46 0.26
N ALA A 55 -1.41 0.45 0.94
CA ALA A 55 -2.61 1.14 0.50
C ALA A 55 -2.39 2.67 0.41
N LEU A 56 -1.97 3.31 1.50
CA LEU A 56 -1.69 4.76 1.52
C LEU A 56 -0.61 5.18 0.50
N PRO A 57 0.56 4.50 0.43
CA PRO A 57 1.54 4.76 -0.62
C PRO A 57 0.98 4.60 -2.05
N ALA A 58 0.11 3.61 -2.27
CA ALA A 58 -0.47 3.37 -3.59
C ALA A 58 -1.51 4.43 -3.96
N PHE A 59 -2.29 4.93 -2.99
CA PHE A 59 -3.24 6.03 -3.21
C PHE A 59 -2.50 7.30 -3.62
N GLU A 60 -1.45 7.70 -2.88
CA GLU A 60 -0.66 8.88 -3.23
C GLU A 60 0.02 8.74 -4.60
N ALA A 61 0.58 7.56 -4.91
CA ALA A 61 1.20 7.32 -6.22
C ALA A 61 0.19 7.43 -7.37
N MET A 62 -1.04 6.96 -7.15
CA MET A 62 -2.12 7.03 -8.13
C MET A 62 -2.60 8.47 -8.33
N ILE A 63 -2.82 9.23 -7.26
CA ILE A 63 -3.20 10.65 -7.33
C ILE A 63 -2.15 11.43 -8.13
N LYS A 64 -0.87 11.29 -7.76
CA LYS A 64 0.23 11.97 -8.45
C LYS A 64 0.31 11.62 -9.94
N LYS A 65 0.03 10.37 -10.30
CA LYS A 65 0.02 9.96 -11.71
C LYS A 65 -1.14 10.59 -12.46
N TRP A 66 -2.31 10.68 -11.84
CA TRP A 66 -3.47 11.33 -12.41
C TRP A 66 -3.32 12.84 -12.53
N GLU A 67 -2.71 13.52 -11.56
CA GLU A 67 -2.34 14.95 -11.67
C GLU A 67 -1.47 15.20 -12.91
N GLN A 68 -0.44 14.39 -13.14
CA GLN A 68 0.39 14.47 -14.37
C GLN A 68 -0.43 14.24 -15.65
N MET A 69 -1.41 13.33 -15.60
CA MET A 69 -2.26 13.06 -16.76
C MET A 69 -3.26 14.18 -17.05
N GLN A 70 -3.58 15.04 -16.08
CA GLN A 70 -4.37 16.25 -16.36
C GLN A 70 -3.58 17.24 -17.23
N ASP A 71 -2.27 17.30 -17.08
CA ASP A 71 -1.38 18.10 -17.93
C ASP A 71 -1.23 17.47 -19.33
N ASP A 72 -1.09 16.14 -19.40
CA ASP A 72 -0.95 15.40 -20.66
C ASP A 72 -2.25 15.39 -21.50
N PHE A 73 -3.42 15.37 -20.83
CA PHE A 73 -4.75 15.29 -21.45
C PHE A 73 -5.72 16.34 -20.88
N PRO A 74 -5.55 17.63 -21.24
CA PRO A 74 -6.39 18.71 -20.74
C PRO A 74 -7.89 18.51 -21.00
N GLU A 75 -8.26 17.86 -22.10
CA GLU A 75 -9.64 17.51 -22.47
C GLU A 75 -10.30 16.54 -21.48
N ALA A 76 -9.49 15.69 -20.81
CA ALA A 76 -9.95 14.71 -19.84
C ALA A 76 -9.74 15.17 -18.39
N ALA A 77 -9.11 16.34 -18.17
CA ALA A 77 -8.73 16.81 -16.85
C ALA A 77 -9.89 16.88 -15.85
N SER A 78 -11.09 17.26 -16.32
CA SER A 78 -12.31 17.31 -15.49
C SER A 78 -12.78 15.94 -15.02
N ILE A 79 -12.57 14.89 -15.83
CA ILE A 79 -12.94 13.52 -15.50
C ILE A 79 -11.90 12.92 -14.55
N ILE A 80 -10.62 13.17 -14.83
CA ILE A 80 -9.51 12.76 -13.97
C ILE A 80 -9.66 13.41 -12.58
N GLN A 81 -10.03 14.69 -12.52
CA GLN A 81 -10.24 15.39 -11.24
C GLN A 81 -11.29 14.70 -10.37
N LYS A 82 -12.42 14.28 -10.95
CA LYS A 82 -13.44 13.52 -10.21
C LYS A 82 -12.90 12.22 -9.65
N GLY A 83 -11.98 11.57 -10.37
CA GLY A 83 -11.26 10.40 -9.88
C GLY A 83 -10.38 10.74 -8.67
N ILE A 84 -9.57 11.80 -8.78
CA ILE A 84 -8.69 12.30 -7.70
C ILE A 84 -9.52 12.65 -6.47
N ASP A 85 -10.60 13.42 -6.62
CA ASP A 85 -11.50 13.80 -5.52
C ASP A 85 -12.03 12.57 -4.79
N LYS A 86 -12.38 11.52 -5.54
CA LYS A 86 -12.85 10.26 -4.96
C LYS A 86 -11.74 9.53 -4.20
N LEU A 87 -10.51 9.52 -4.72
CA LEU A 87 -9.37 8.91 -4.04
C LEU A 87 -9.00 9.67 -2.76
N ASN A 88 -9.06 11.00 -2.78
CA ASN A 88 -8.84 11.81 -1.58
C ASN A 88 -9.87 11.49 -0.50
N GLU A 89 -11.16 11.37 -0.86
CA GLU A 89 -12.19 10.94 0.09
C GLU A 89 -11.89 9.56 0.71
N TYR A 90 -11.37 8.61 -0.08
CA TYR A 90 -10.96 7.31 0.44
C TYR A 90 -9.73 7.41 1.34
N GLN A 91 -8.74 8.20 0.95
CA GLN A 91 -7.52 8.44 1.72
C GLN A 91 -7.88 9.03 3.09
N ASP A 92 -8.70 10.08 3.14
CA ASP A 92 -9.17 10.70 4.38
C ASP A 92 -9.86 9.70 5.31
N ARG A 93 -10.68 8.80 4.75
CA ARG A 93 -11.39 7.77 5.52
C ARG A 93 -10.47 6.72 6.14
N ILE A 94 -9.35 6.40 5.50
CA ILE A 94 -8.44 5.34 5.97
C ILE A 94 -7.27 5.88 6.77
N GLU A 95 -6.95 7.17 6.64
CA GLU A 95 -5.79 7.78 7.29
C GLU A 95 -5.86 7.71 8.81
N ASP A 96 -7.07 7.81 9.36
CA ASP A 96 -7.32 7.76 10.80
C ASP A 96 -7.64 6.34 11.30
N VAL A 97 -7.64 5.34 10.41
CA VAL A 97 -7.89 3.95 10.79
C VAL A 97 -6.58 3.33 11.28
N PRO A 98 -6.47 2.95 12.59
CA PRO A 98 -5.22 2.49 13.19
C PRO A 98 -4.57 1.30 12.48
N ALA A 99 -5.38 0.42 11.88
CA ALA A 99 -4.91 -0.80 11.23
C ALA A 99 -3.92 -0.51 10.08
N TYR A 100 -4.16 0.53 9.26
CA TYR A 100 -3.28 0.88 8.15
C TYR A 100 -1.91 1.35 8.65
N THR A 101 -1.93 2.23 9.65
CA THR A 101 -0.73 2.74 10.31
C THR A 101 0.06 1.62 10.98
N LEU A 102 -0.60 0.75 11.75
CA LEU A 102 0.05 -0.39 12.40
C LEU A 102 0.65 -1.36 11.38
N ALA A 103 -0.05 -1.67 10.28
CA ALA A 103 0.47 -2.54 9.24
C ALA A 103 1.71 -1.96 8.55
N MET A 104 1.78 -0.63 8.37
CA MET A 104 2.98 0.04 7.86
C MET A 104 4.16 -0.06 8.83
N ILE A 105 3.92 0.19 10.12
CA ILE A 105 4.98 0.22 11.14
C ILE A 105 5.56 -1.18 11.37
N VAL A 106 4.71 -2.20 11.44
CA VAL A 106 5.12 -3.60 11.65
C VAL A 106 5.86 -4.17 10.45
N ASN A 107 5.69 -3.59 9.26
CA ASN A 107 6.46 -4.00 8.08
C ASN A 107 7.90 -3.44 8.17
N PRO A 108 8.93 -4.30 8.36
CA PRO A 108 10.30 -3.85 8.59
C PRO A 108 10.94 -3.15 7.38
N ARG A 109 10.32 -3.23 6.19
CA ARG A 109 10.77 -2.51 4.98
C ARG A 109 10.26 -1.06 4.92
N ILE A 110 9.15 -0.77 5.60
CA ILE A 110 8.47 0.53 5.57
C ILE A 110 8.64 1.24 6.93
N LYS A 111 8.34 0.56 8.05
CA LYS A 111 8.40 1.09 9.42
C LYS A 111 7.79 2.50 9.48
N LEU A 112 8.52 3.45 10.06
CA LEU A 112 8.16 4.86 10.13
C LEU A 112 8.62 5.66 8.91
N ARG A 113 9.35 5.07 7.95
CA ARG A 113 9.99 5.80 6.86
C ARG A 113 8.97 6.52 5.98
N TRP A 114 7.88 5.85 5.63
CA TRP A 114 6.85 6.46 4.79
C TRP A 114 6.17 7.63 5.50
N LEU A 115 5.78 7.44 6.76
CA LEU A 115 5.19 8.49 7.60
C LEU A 115 6.16 9.66 7.80
N SER A 116 7.42 9.39 8.09
CA SER A 116 8.42 10.45 8.30
C SER A 116 8.64 11.31 7.04
N LEU A 117 8.48 10.72 5.85
CA LEU A 117 8.67 11.41 4.58
C LEU A 117 7.41 12.17 4.11
N HIS A 118 6.22 11.60 4.32
CA HIS A 118 4.97 12.15 3.76
C HIS A 118 4.08 12.83 4.79
N ARG A 119 4.15 12.44 6.07
CA ARG A 119 3.29 12.88 7.18
C ARG A 119 4.07 12.92 8.52
N PRO A 120 5.11 13.77 8.65
CA PRO A 120 5.97 13.80 9.83
C PRO A 120 5.21 14.09 11.14
N GLU A 121 4.11 14.84 11.06
CA GLU A 121 3.22 15.15 12.17
C GLU A 121 2.53 13.92 12.77
N LYS A 122 2.36 12.85 11.99
CA LYS A 122 1.72 11.60 12.45
C LYS A 122 2.71 10.60 13.04
N VAL A 123 4.02 10.86 12.99
CA VAL A 123 5.05 9.91 13.47
C VAL A 123 4.92 9.64 14.96
N GLU A 124 4.72 10.67 15.79
CA GLU A 124 4.59 10.46 17.24
C GLU A 124 3.29 9.75 17.60
N TRP A 125 2.19 10.10 16.94
CA TRP A 125 0.93 9.36 17.08
C TRP A 125 1.09 7.88 16.69
N ALA A 126 1.76 7.60 15.58
CA ALA A 126 2.05 6.24 15.13
C ALA A 126 2.89 5.43 16.15
N LYS A 127 3.91 6.06 16.76
CA LYS A 127 4.70 5.42 17.84
C LYS A 127 3.85 5.15 19.07
N GLN A 128 3.04 6.11 19.51
CA GLN A 128 2.13 5.94 20.65
C GLN A 128 1.13 4.82 20.37
N LEU A 129 0.56 4.78 19.17
CA LEU A 129 -0.36 3.74 18.74
C LEU A 129 0.28 2.35 18.85
N LEU A 130 1.50 2.17 18.32
CA LEU A 130 2.24 0.90 18.42
C LEU A 130 2.46 0.50 19.89
N ARG A 131 2.92 1.42 20.74
CA ARG A 131 3.16 1.16 22.16
C ARG A 131 1.89 0.72 22.88
N THR A 132 0.79 1.45 22.70
CA THR A 132 -0.49 1.13 23.34
C THR A 132 -1.01 -0.23 22.86
N THR A 133 -0.98 -0.50 21.56
CA THR A 133 -1.44 -1.78 21.01
C THR A 133 -0.60 -2.96 21.50
N LEU A 134 0.73 -2.82 21.60
CA LEU A 134 1.58 -3.89 22.11
C LEU A 134 1.40 -4.11 23.62
N ARG A 135 1.19 -3.06 24.42
CA ARG A 135 0.84 -3.19 25.84
C ARG A 135 -0.48 -3.92 26.04
N GLU A 136 -1.52 -3.55 25.29
CA GLU A 136 -2.82 -4.24 25.34
C GLU A 136 -2.71 -5.72 24.94
N TYR A 137 -1.78 -6.06 24.05
CA TYR A 137 -1.50 -7.44 23.69
C TYR A 137 -0.79 -8.19 24.83
N ASP A 138 0.25 -7.59 25.42
CA ASP A 138 0.99 -8.15 26.55
C ASP A 138 0.07 -8.38 27.76
N ASP A 139 -0.72 -7.37 28.14
CA ASP A 139 -1.68 -7.43 29.24
C ASP A 139 -2.79 -8.49 29.04
N ASN A 140 -3.18 -8.75 27.79
CA ASN A 140 -4.18 -9.78 27.45
C ASN A 140 -3.59 -11.18 27.24
N THR A 141 -2.26 -11.35 27.20
CA THR A 141 -1.62 -12.65 26.98
C THR A 141 -1.54 -13.50 28.26
N LEU A 142 -2.70 -13.89 28.81
CA LEU A 142 -2.80 -15.05 29.71
C LEU A 142 -2.65 -16.41 28.98
N ALA A 143 -2.26 -16.41 27.70
CA ALA A 143 -1.88 -17.60 26.95
C ALA A 143 -0.95 -17.21 25.79
N SER A 144 0.34 -17.02 26.06
CA SER A 144 1.36 -16.92 25.02
C SER A 144 1.31 -18.14 24.09
N PRO A 145 1.43 -17.99 22.75
CA PRO A 145 1.88 -19.10 21.94
C PRO A 145 3.30 -19.41 22.38
N THR A 146 3.50 -20.59 22.95
CA THR A 146 4.82 -21.11 23.33
C THR A 146 5.77 -20.84 22.17
N ARG A 147 6.85 -20.07 22.41
CA ARG A 147 7.98 -19.99 21.45
C ARG A 147 8.27 -21.44 21.04
N PRO A 148 8.30 -21.78 19.74
CA PRO A 148 8.73 -23.12 19.35
C PRO A 148 10.11 -23.30 19.95
N THR A 149 10.21 -24.22 20.91
CA THR A 149 11.49 -24.67 21.43
C THR A 149 12.23 -25.22 20.23
N TYR A 150 13.19 -24.45 19.70
CA TYR A 150 14.06 -24.93 18.65
C TYR A 150 14.80 -26.13 19.21
N ASP A 151 14.73 -27.24 18.48
CA ASP A 151 15.36 -28.49 18.84
C ASP A 151 16.88 -28.25 18.75
N THR A 152 17.56 -28.14 19.90
CA THR A 152 18.94 -27.64 20.05
C THR A 152 20.01 -28.57 19.45
N TRP A 153 19.60 -29.68 18.82
CA TRP A 153 20.51 -30.64 18.19
C TRP A 153 21.35 -30.02 17.07
N ALA A 154 20.81 -29.01 16.36
CA ALA A 154 21.55 -28.31 15.31
C ALA A 154 22.69 -27.45 15.88
N ASP A 155 22.49 -26.82 17.04
CA ASP A 155 23.48 -25.96 17.70
C ASP A 155 24.61 -26.80 18.34
N GLU A 156 24.27 -27.99 18.87
CA GLU A 156 25.26 -28.97 19.37
C GLU A 156 26.18 -29.50 18.26
N ILE A 157 25.64 -29.79 17.07
CA ILE A 157 26.45 -30.26 15.92
C ILE A 157 27.36 -29.16 15.37
N LEU A 158 26.92 -27.90 15.44
CA LEU A 158 27.64 -26.75 14.88
C LEU A 158 28.59 -26.07 15.88
N GLY A 159 28.60 -26.48 17.15
CA GLY A 159 29.49 -25.93 18.19
C GLY A 159 29.21 -24.46 18.49
N ILE A 160 27.96 -24.02 18.31
CA ILE A 160 27.54 -22.64 18.54
C ILE A 160 27.13 -22.54 20.01
N GLU A 161 27.93 -21.87 20.84
CA GLU A 161 27.54 -21.56 22.22
C GLU A 161 26.27 -20.69 22.19
N ALA A 162 25.18 -21.20 22.76
CA ALA A 162 23.95 -20.46 22.89
C ALA A 162 24.22 -19.16 23.68
N PRO A 163 23.82 -17.99 23.18
CA PRO A 163 23.98 -16.76 23.93
C PRO A 163 23.24 -16.89 25.25
N ALA A 164 23.93 -16.58 26.36
CA ALA A 164 23.33 -16.55 27.68
C ALA A 164 22.04 -15.72 27.61
N ALA A 165 20.94 -16.29 28.05
CA ALA A 165 19.71 -15.55 28.25
C ALA A 165 19.96 -14.56 29.39
N GLU A 166 20.49 -13.38 29.05
CA GLU A 166 20.39 -12.23 29.90
C GLU A 166 18.90 -11.90 29.98
N ALA A 167 18.29 -12.29 31.10
CA ALA A 167 17.01 -11.79 31.55
C ALA A 167 17.20 -10.33 31.95
N GLY A 168 17.46 -9.47 30.96
CA GLY A 168 17.19 -8.06 31.09
C GLY A 168 15.68 -7.90 31.17
N GLU A 169 15.19 -7.12 32.12
CA GLU A 169 13.90 -6.45 32.00
C GLU A 169 13.99 -5.48 30.81
N ASP A 170 14.13 -6.00 29.58
CA ASP A 170 13.97 -5.20 28.39
C ASP A 170 12.50 -4.79 28.37
N SER A 171 12.25 -3.55 28.80
CA SER A 171 10.92 -2.98 28.76
C SER A 171 10.43 -3.10 27.33
N ILE A 172 9.15 -3.43 27.12
CA ILE A 172 8.55 -3.47 25.79
C ILE A 172 8.79 -2.15 25.03
N ASP A 173 8.97 -1.04 25.74
CA ASP A 173 9.35 0.25 25.17
C ASP A 173 10.76 0.28 24.57
N ASP A 174 11.72 -0.42 25.20
CA ASP A 174 13.12 -0.52 24.76
C ASP A 174 13.21 -1.42 23.51
N GLU A 175 12.47 -2.53 23.47
CA GLU A 175 12.35 -3.37 22.27
C GLU A 175 11.70 -2.62 21.11
N ILE A 176 10.63 -1.87 21.38
CA ILE A 176 9.97 -1.02 20.38
C ILE A 176 10.93 0.06 19.87
N ALA A 177 11.67 0.73 20.77
CA ALA A 177 12.65 1.73 20.38
C ALA A 177 13.75 1.12 19.50
N ALA A 178 14.30 -0.03 19.88
CA ALA A 178 15.29 -0.76 19.11
C ALA A 178 14.76 -1.18 17.72
N TYR A 179 13.51 -1.65 17.64
CA TYR A 179 12.88 -2.02 16.38
C TYR A 179 12.65 -0.81 15.46
N LEU A 180 12.23 0.32 16.03
CA LEU A 180 11.94 1.53 15.27
C LEU A 180 13.20 2.23 14.76
N ILE A 181 14.37 1.96 15.36
CA ILE A 181 15.66 2.35 14.79
C ILE A 181 15.86 1.57 13.48
N ASP A 182 15.92 2.30 12.36
CA ASP A 182 16.31 1.72 11.07
C ASP A 182 17.83 1.82 10.93
N PRO A 183 18.58 0.70 10.90
CA PRO A 183 20.03 0.72 10.74
C PRO A 183 20.48 1.31 9.38
N ARG A 184 19.56 1.56 8.44
CA ARG A 184 19.83 2.24 7.16
C ARG A 184 19.55 3.74 7.19
N THR A 185 18.83 4.25 8.19
CA THR A 185 18.70 5.68 8.45
C THR A 185 19.63 6.02 9.60
N GLY A 186 20.91 6.22 9.30
CA GLY A 186 21.86 6.80 10.25
C GLY A 186 21.54 8.27 10.49
N LEU A 187 20.46 8.55 11.21
CA LEU A 187 20.11 9.84 11.80
C LEU A 187 19.63 9.61 13.23
#